data_AF-A0A0G1NYK1-F1
#
_entry.id   AF-A0A0G1NYK1-F1
#
_cell.length_a   1.000
_cell.length_b   1.000
_cell.length_c   1.000
_cell.angle_alpha   90.00
_cell.angle_beta   90.00
_cell.angle_gamma   90.00
#
_symmetry.space_group_name_H-M   'P 1'
#
loop_
_entity.id
_entity.type
_entity.pdbx_description
1 polymer ?
#
loop_
_entity_poly.entity_id
_entity_poly.type
_entity_poly.pdbx_seq_one_letter_code
_entity_poly.pdbx_strand_id
1 'polypeptide(L)'
;MSGKDVIQKLEDYLRTEGITQIQLAERLGWSPSALNNILKGRDPIGIKRLLHISQRLGIKFETEFGDTKISESPPLYLAPDDEEILEMLKPLSKKDKQELKNYIAFLKTKQIKAG
;
A
#
# COMPACT_ATOMS: atom_id res chain seq x y z
N MET A 1 0.31 -2.26 19.88
CA MET A 1 1.79 -2.12 19.81
C MET A 1 2.17 -0.65 19.95
N SER A 2 3.23 -0.35 20.70
CA SER A 2 3.73 1.02 20.87
C SER A 2 4.62 1.45 19.71
N GLY A 3 4.64 2.74 19.36
CA GLY A 3 5.58 3.28 18.38
C GLY A 3 7.06 3.01 18.73
N LYS A 4 7.36 2.85 20.02
CA LYS A 4 8.70 2.46 20.51
C LYS A 4 9.12 1.06 20.05
N ASP A 5 8.20 0.11 20.02
CA ASP A 5 8.48 -1.28 19.63
C ASP A 5 8.86 -1.35 18.15
N VAL A 6 8.22 -0.51 17.33
CA VAL A 6 8.50 -0.42 15.89
C VAL A 6 9.88 0.18 15.65
N ILE A 7 10.22 1.25 16.37
CA ILE A 7 11.55 1.88 16.30
C ILE A 7 12.63 0.86 16.68
N GLN A 8 12.44 0.13 17.78
CA GLN A 8 13.39 -0.88 18.22
C GLN A 8 13.60 -1.96 17.16
N LYS A 9 12.53 -2.47 16.53
CA LYS A 9 12.63 -3.44 15.43
C LYS A 9 13.40 -2.91 14.22
N LEU A 10 13.23 -1.63 13.89
CA LEU A 10 13.99 -1.01 12.80
C LEU A 10 15.48 -0.86 13.16
N GLU A 11 15.80 -0.49 14.39
CA GLU A 11 17.20 -0.42 14.86
C GLU A 11 17.86 -1.81 14.90
N ASP A 12 17.13 -2.83 15.33
CA ASP A 12 17.60 -4.20 15.32
C ASP A 12 17.83 -4.71 13.90
N TYR A 13 16.95 -4.34 12.96
CA TYR A 13 17.13 -4.64 11.53
C TYR A 13 18.40 -3.98 10.97
N LEU A 14 18.62 -2.68 11.25
CA LEU A 14 19.85 -1.97 10.85
C LEU A 14 21.11 -2.70 11.34
N ARG A 15 21.11 -3.11 12.62
CA ARG A 15 22.24 -3.80 13.24
C ARG A 15 22.45 -5.21 12.66
N THR A 16 21.38 -5.94 12.41
CA THR A 16 21.44 -7.32 11.89
C THR A 16 21.92 -7.35 10.44
N GLU A 17 21.45 -6.41 9.63
CA GLU A 17 21.81 -6.32 8.21
C GLU A 17 23.12 -5.56 7.97
N GLY A 18 23.67 -4.91 8.99
CA GLY A 18 24.89 -4.09 8.88
C GLY A 18 24.72 -2.89 7.95
N ILE A 19 23.50 -2.35 7.82
CA ILE A 19 23.21 -1.22 6.92
C ILE A 19 23.04 0.10 7.68
N THR A 20 23.26 1.20 6.98
CA THR A 20 23.05 2.55 7.50
C THR A 20 21.57 2.97 7.43
N GLN A 21 21.20 4.00 8.18
CA GLN A 21 19.87 4.61 8.08
C GLN A 21 19.57 5.12 6.66
N ILE A 22 20.57 5.64 5.95
CA ILE A 22 20.39 6.13 4.57
C ILE A 22 20.00 4.97 3.65
N GLN A 23 20.71 3.84 3.73
CA GLN A 23 20.40 2.65 2.94
C GLN A 23 19.03 2.06 3.30
N LEU A 24 18.64 2.09 4.58
CA LEU A 24 17.30 1.67 4.98
C LEU A 24 16.22 2.60 4.40
N ALA A 25 16.45 3.91 4.39
CA ALA A 25 15.54 4.88 3.79
C ALA A 25 15.38 4.60 2.28
N GLU A 26 16.49 4.32 1.57
CA GLU A 26 16.48 3.93 0.16
C GLU A 26 15.68 2.63 -0.08
N ARG A 27 15.89 1.58 0.74
CA ARG A 27 15.14 0.31 0.64
C ARG A 27 13.64 0.51 0.84
N LEU A 28 13.25 1.44 1.72
CA LEU A 28 11.87 1.79 1.99
C LEU A 28 11.30 2.82 0.98
N GLY A 29 12.13 3.41 0.12
CA GLY A 29 11.72 4.50 -0.78
C GLY A 29 11.31 5.78 -0.03
N TRP A 30 11.92 6.03 1.13
CA TRP A 30 11.65 7.18 2.00
C TRP A 30 12.81 8.17 1.98
N SER A 31 12.55 9.42 2.35
CA SER A 31 13.64 10.38 2.56
C SER A 31 14.40 10.05 3.86
N PRO A 32 15.73 10.27 3.93
CA PRO A 32 16.51 10.06 5.15
C PRO A 32 15.97 10.86 6.34
N SER A 33 15.47 12.07 6.10
CA SER A 33 14.86 12.92 7.13
C SER A 33 13.58 12.31 7.70
N ALA A 34 12.71 11.75 6.85
CA ALA A 34 11.49 11.10 7.30
C ALA A 34 11.79 9.87 8.16
N LEU A 35 12.76 9.05 7.76
CA LEU A 35 13.18 7.89 8.57
C LEU A 35 13.79 8.33 9.91
N ASN A 36 14.63 9.37 9.91
CA ASN A 36 15.22 9.90 11.14
C ASN A 36 14.17 10.45 12.11
N ASN A 37 13.14 11.17 11.62
CA ASN A 37 12.05 11.65 12.47
C ASN A 37 11.27 10.50 13.10
N ILE A 38 11.04 9.42 12.34
CA ILE A 38 10.43 8.19 12.85
C ILE A 38 11.29 7.54 13.94
N LEU A 39 12.58 7.32 13.69
CA LEU A 39 13.49 6.68 14.65
C LEU A 39 13.67 7.51 15.92
N LYS A 40 13.56 8.85 15.83
CA LYS A 40 13.56 9.75 16.99
C LYS A 40 12.21 9.84 17.69
N GLY A 41 11.18 9.12 17.23
CA GLY A 41 9.83 9.16 17.79
C GLY A 41 9.12 10.50 17.61
N ARG A 42 9.60 11.37 16.70
CA ARG A 42 8.99 12.67 16.39
C ARG A 42 7.79 12.53 15.48
N ASP A 43 7.83 11.55 14.58
CA ASP A 43 6.74 11.23 13.67
C ASP A 43 6.09 9.90 14.06
N PRO A 44 4.77 9.88 14.34
CA PRO A 44 4.07 8.62 14.58
C PRO A 44 4.00 7.77 13.31
N ILE A 45 4.15 6.45 13.47
CA ILE A 45 4.04 5.49 12.37
C ILE A 45 2.60 4.98 12.30
N GLY A 46 1.89 5.34 11.24
CA GLY A 46 0.56 4.79 10.95
C GLY A 46 0.60 3.40 10.32
N ILE A 47 -0.54 2.69 10.33
CA ILE A 47 -0.67 1.30 9.87
C ILE A 47 -0.18 1.07 8.43
N LYS A 48 -0.41 2.02 7.51
CA LYS A 48 0.08 1.94 6.11
C LYS A 48 1.61 1.86 6.04
N ARG A 49 2.31 2.61 6.89
CA ARG A 49 3.78 2.59 6.96
C ARG A 49 4.28 1.29 7.59
N LEU A 50 3.59 0.75 8.59
CA LEU A 50 3.92 -0.56 9.18
C LEU A 50 3.81 -1.69 8.15
N LEU A 51 2.72 -1.69 7.38
CA LEU A 51 2.52 -2.66 6.30
C LEU A 51 3.61 -2.54 5.23
N HIS A 52 3.96 -1.32 4.84
CA HIS A 52 5.03 -1.07 3.88
C HIS A 52 6.39 -1.59 4.38
N ILE A 53 6.73 -1.32 5.64
CA ILE A 53 7.95 -1.86 6.27
C ILE A 53 7.92 -3.38 6.27
N SER A 54 6.80 -3.99 6.67
CA SER A 54 6.63 -5.45 6.71
C SER A 54 6.84 -6.08 5.33
N GLN A 55 6.24 -5.52 4.29
CA GLN A 55 6.37 -6.01 2.91
C GLN A 55 7.80 -5.87 2.37
N ARG A 56 8.50 -4.78 2.70
CA ARG A 56 9.83 -4.49 2.17
C ARG A 56 10.95 -5.20 2.93
N LEU A 57 10.81 -5.37 4.24
CA LEU A 57 11.86 -5.87 5.11
C LEU A 57 11.55 -7.26 5.69
N GLY A 58 10.34 -7.80 5.48
CA GLY A 58 9.90 -9.06 6.07
C GLY A 58 9.67 -9.00 7.58
N ILE A 59 9.62 -7.79 8.17
CA ILE A 59 9.46 -7.61 9.62
C ILE A 59 7.99 -7.70 10.00
N LYS A 60 7.65 -8.67 10.85
CA LYS A 60 6.30 -8.80 11.40
C LYS A 60 6.07 -7.82 12.55
N PHE A 61 4.94 -7.11 12.51
CA PHE A 61 4.47 -6.26 13.61
C PHE A 61 3.16 -6.85 14.15
N GLU A 62 3.14 -7.26 15.43
CA GLU A 62 1.93 -7.63 16.17
C GLU A 62 1.03 -6.41 16.40
N THR A 63 -0.01 -6.25 15.58
CA THR A 63 -0.97 -5.15 15.78
C THR A 63 -2.19 -5.64 16.58
N GLU A 64 -2.83 -4.73 17.32
CA GLU A 64 -4.06 -5.02 18.08
C GLU A 64 -5.25 -5.42 17.20
N PHE A 65 -5.08 -5.32 15.87
CA PHE A 65 -6.04 -5.72 14.85
C PHE A 65 -5.93 -7.22 14.47
N GLY A 66 -5.26 -8.03 15.31
CA GLY A 66 -5.00 -9.44 15.08
C GLY A 66 -4.01 -9.65 13.93
N ASP A 67 -3.64 -10.91 13.67
CA ASP A 67 -3.17 -11.32 12.36
C ASP A 67 -4.26 -10.91 11.36
N THR A 68 -4.16 -9.69 10.85
CA THR A 68 -4.75 -9.35 9.58
C THR A 68 -4.01 -10.25 8.63
N LYS A 69 -4.56 -11.46 8.42
CA LYS A 69 -4.54 -12.11 7.12
C LYS A 69 -4.63 -10.94 6.17
N ILE A 70 -3.51 -10.66 5.51
CA ILE A 70 -3.52 -9.80 4.37
C ILE A 70 -4.52 -10.53 3.50
N SER A 71 -5.77 -10.05 3.51
CA SER A 71 -6.67 -10.32 2.42
C SER A 71 -6.03 -9.53 1.30
N GLU A 72 -4.98 -10.10 0.72
CA GLU A 72 -4.85 -10.07 -0.71
C GLU A 72 -6.24 -10.48 -1.15
N SER A 73 -7.07 -9.52 -1.56
CA SER A 73 -8.00 -9.85 -2.62
C SER A 73 -7.13 -10.65 -3.59
N PRO A 74 -7.45 -11.94 -3.86
CA PRO A 74 -6.65 -12.77 -4.74
C PRO A 74 -6.21 -11.91 -5.92
N PRO A 75 -4.94 -11.96 -6.35
CA PRO A 75 -4.47 -11.14 -7.48
C PRO A 75 -5.57 -11.19 -8.52
N LEU A 76 -6.12 -10.02 -8.84
CA LEU A 76 -7.27 -9.94 -9.72
C LEU A 76 -6.71 -10.29 -11.09
N TYR A 77 -6.74 -11.58 -11.43
CA TYR A 77 -6.46 -12.06 -12.76
C TYR A 77 -7.61 -11.52 -13.60
N LEU A 78 -7.33 -10.41 -14.26
CA LEU A 78 -8.23 -9.82 -15.22
C LEU A 78 -8.44 -10.87 -16.30
N ALA A 79 -9.70 -11.08 -16.70
CA ALA A 79 -9.93 -11.78 -17.95
C ALA A 79 -9.22 -11.00 -19.07
N PRO A 80 -8.80 -11.65 -20.17
CA PRO A 80 -8.18 -10.94 -21.30
C PRO A 80 -8.95 -9.68 -21.74
N ASP A 81 -10.28 -9.75 -21.70
CA ASP A 81 -11.19 -8.65 -22.03
C ASP A 81 -11.08 -7.46 -21.04
N ASP A 82 -10.81 -7.74 -19.76
CA ASP A 82 -10.64 -6.71 -18.73
C ASP A 82 -9.26 -6.02 -18.86
N GLU A 83 -8.21 -6.74 -19.29
CA GLU A 83 -6.90 -6.15 -19.57
C GLU A 83 -6.95 -5.17 -20.74
N GLU A 84 -7.63 -5.56 -21.82
CA GLU A 84 -7.84 -4.70 -22.99
C GLU A 84 -8.57 -3.41 -22.62
N ILE A 85 -9.63 -3.51 -21.82
CA ILE A 85 -10.35 -2.35 -21.29
C ILE A 85 -9.41 -1.45 -20.49
N LEU A 86 -8.57 -2.00 -19.61
CA LEU A 86 -7.63 -1.19 -18.83
C LEU A 86 -6.62 -0.44 -19.70
N GLU A 87 -6.09 -1.07 -20.76
CA GLU A 87 -5.21 -0.39 -21.71
C GLU A 87 -5.92 0.78 -22.41
N MET A 88 -7.19 0.61 -22.79
CA MET A 88 -8.01 1.68 -23.36
C MET A 88 -8.28 2.83 -22.37
N LEU A 89 -8.32 2.55 -21.07
CA LEU A 89 -8.54 3.56 -20.03
C LEU A 89 -7.30 4.41 -19.73
N LYS A 90 -6.08 3.87 -19.91
CA LYS A 90 -4.84 4.58 -19.57
C LYS A 90 -4.75 5.97 -20.23
N PRO A 91 -4.95 6.13 -21.55
CA PRO A 91 -4.78 7.43 -22.21
C PRO A 91 -5.92 8.43 -21.94
N LEU A 92 -7.05 8.00 -21.37
CA LEU A 92 -8.20 8.88 -21.19
C LEU A 92 -7.97 9.96 -20.14
N SER A 93 -8.52 11.16 -20.41
CA SER A 93 -8.48 12.29 -19.48
C SER A 93 -9.35 12.02 -18.24
N LYS A 94 -9.17 12.82 -17.19
CA LYS A 94 -10.03 12.74 -15.99
C LYS A 94 -11.51 12.96 -16.31
N LYS A 95 -11.81 13.85 -17.27
CA LYS A 95 -13.18 14.16 -17.68
C LYS A 95 -13.81 12.95 -18.39
N ASP A 96 -13.11 12.37 -19.35
CA ASP A 96 -13.60 11.21 -20.12
C ASP A 96 -13.77 9.98 -19.22
N LYS A 97 -12.86 9.78 -18.27
CA LYS A 97 -12.99 8.75 -17.22
C LYS A 97 -14.25 8.95 -16.37
N GLN A 98 -14.65 10.19 -16.11
CA GLN A 98 -15.86 10.48 -15.34
C GLN A 98 -17.13 10.24 -16.17
N GLU A 99 -17.13 10.60 -17.46
CA GLU A 99 -18.22 10.29 -18.38
C GLU A 99 -18.42 8.78 -18.52
N LEU A 100 -17.32 8.02 -18.63
CA LEU A 100 -17.37 6.56 -18.67
C LEU A 100 -17.94 5.96 -17.38
N LYS A 101 -17.55 6.47 -16.21
CA LYS A 101 -18.12 6.03 -14.92
C LYS A 101 -19.64 6.22 -14.89
N ASN A 102 -20.12 7.35 -15.39
CA ASN A 102 -21.55 7.63 -15.46
C ASN A 102 -22.26 6.64 -16.40
N TYR A 103 -21.65 6.33 -17.54
CA TYR A 103 -22.19 5.35 -18.48
C TYR A 103 -22.24 3.93 -17.91
N ILE A 104 -21.18 3.49 -17.23
CA ILE A 104 -21.16 2.19 -16.53
C ILE A 104 -22.26 2.12 -15.46
N ALA A 105 -22.47 3.19 -14.69
CA ALA A 105 -23.55 3.26 -13.71
C ALA A 105 -24.94 3.15 -14.35
N PHE A 106 -25.13 3.79 -15.51
CA PHE A 106 -26.34 3.66 -16.30
C PHE A 106 -26.57 2.21 -16.79
N LEU A 107 -25.54 1.56 -17.35
CA LEU A 107 -25.63 0.17 -17.81
C LEU A 107 -26.00 -0.79 -16.68
N LYS A 108 -25.39 -0.64 -15.50
CA LYS A 108 -25.74 -1.42 -14.30
C LYS A 108 -27.22 -1.27 -13.94
N THR A 109 -27.72 -0.03 -13.96
CA THR A 109 -29.12 0.27 -13.65
C THR A 109 -30.08 -0.29 -14.71
N LYS A 110 -29.68 -0.28 -15.99
CA LYS A 110 -30.47 -0.85 -17.09
C LYS A 110 -30.61 -2.37 -16.97
N GLN A 111 -29.53 -3.08 -16.59
CA GLN A 111 -29.57 -4.53 -16.38
C GLN A 111 -30.49 -4.94 -15.23
N ILE A 112 -30.51 -4.17 -14.14
CA ILE A 112 -31.39 -4.42 -12.97
C ILE A 112 -32.88 -4.24 -13.32
N LYS A 113 -33.21 -3.38 -14.29
CA LYS A 113 -34.61 -3.13 -14.71
C LYS A 113 -35.11 -4.09 -15.80
N ALA A 114 -34.24 -4.91 -16.37
CA ALA A 114 -34.55 -5.80 -17.49
C ALA A 114 -34.58 -7.29 -17.09
N GLY A 115 -34.30 -7.62 -15.82
CA GLY A 115 -34.49 -8.94 -15.22
C GLY A 115 -35.59 -8.89 -14.17
#